data_AF-A0A1I3JRM0-F1
#
_entry.id   AF-A0A1I3JRM0-F1
#
_cell.length_a   1.000
_cell.length_b   1.000
_cell.length_c   1.000
_cell.angle_alpha   90.00
_cell.angle_beta   90.00
_cell.angle_gamma   90.00
#
_symmetry.space_group_name_H-M   'P 1'
#
loop_
_entity.id
_entity.type
_entity.pdbx_description
1 polymer ?
#
loop_
_entity_poly.entity_id
_entity_poly.type
_entity_poly.pdbx_seq_one_letter_code
_entity_poly.pdbx_strand_id
1 'polypeptide(L)'
;MTWQHFDDNVPDCHSWYTVVPGTLADMRFLARIREFLATQHELAQRQALLDRPWEEDLLHWAFDGREWHLHGHLAPPPNRRRYSTTTSGWCPGLRVARSRADDVRLRENS
;
A
#
# COMPACT_ATOMS: atom_id res chain seq x y z
N MET A 1 -21.10 28.20 -60.57
CA MET A 1 -19.80 27.92 -59.93
C MET A 1 -19.87 26.51 -59.38
N THR A 2 -19.31 25.58 -60.15
CA THR A 2 -19.24 24.14 -59.89
C THR A 2 -18.02 23.85 -59.03
N TRP A 3 -18.23 23.24 -57.86
CA TRP A 3 -17.15 22.68 -57.06
C TRP A 3 -17.06 21.17 -57.31
N GLN A 4 -15.84 20.76 -57.62
CA GLN A 4 -15.41 19.47 -58.13
C GLN A 4 -15.49 18.36 -57.08
N HIS A 5 -15.65 17.13 -57.61
CA HIS A 5 -15.29 15.88 -56.96
C HIS A 5 -13.92 15.95 -56.28
N PHE A 6 -13.87 15.48 -55.04
CA PHE A 6 -12.66 15.01 -54.38
C PHE A 6 -12.97 13.61 -53.87
N ASP A 7 -12.77 12.62 -54.73
CA ASP A 7 -12.51 11.24 -54.33
C ASP A 7 -11.03 11.19 -53.98
N ASP A 8 -10.70 10.96 -52.70
CA ASP A 8 -9.38 10.50 -52.31
C ASP A 8 -9.48 9.74 -50.97
N ASN A 9 -9.57 8.42 -51.10
CA ASN A 9 -8.76 7.46 -50.35
C ASN A 9 -8.83 7.52 -48.82
N VAL A 10 -9.93 7.03 -48.25
CA VAL A 10 -9.99 6.61 -46.85
C VAL A 10 -9.56 5.14 -46.79
N PRO A 11 -8.36 4.79 -46.27
CA PRO A 11 -8.09 3.41 -45.95
C PRO A 11 -9.02 2.99 -44.81
N ASP A 12 -9.86 2.01 -45.12
CA ASP A 12 -10.71 1.26 -44.21
C ASP A 12 -9.93 0.88 -42.95
N CYS A 13 -10.16 1.61 -41.86
CA CYS A 13 -9.66 1.28 -40.55
C CYS A 13 -10.56 0.19 -39.96
N HIS A 14 -10.44 -1.01 -40.51
CA HIS A 14 -10.89 -2.24 -39.87
C HIS A 14 -10.00 -2.50 -38.64
N SER A 15 -10.20 -1.70 -37.59
CA SER A 15 -9.62 -1.94 -36.29
C SER A 15 -10.35 -3.10 -35.64
N TRP A 16 -9.82 -4.30 -35.83
CA TRP A 16 -10.27 -5.49 -35.12
C TRP A 16 -9.76 -5.39 -33.68
N TYR A 17 -10.43 -4.60 -32.85
CA TYR A 17 -10.37 -4.84 -31.42
C TYR A 17 -11.16 -6.12 -31.17
N THR A 18 -10.47 -7.26 -31.27
CA THR A 18 -10.93 -8.49 -30.65
C THR A 18 -11.15 -8.20 -29.18
N VAL A 19 -12.41 -8.08 -28.78
CA VAL A 19 -12.83 -8.14 -27.39
C VAL A 19 -12.39 -9.52 -26.91
N VAL A 20 -11.30 -9.59 -26.15
CA VAL A 20 -10.86 -10.83 -25.50
C VAL A 20 -11.98 -11.22 -24.52
N PRO A 21 -12.70 -12.33 -24.74
CA PRO A 21 -13.75 -12.74 -23.82
C PRO A 21 -13.11 -13.44 -22.63
N GLY A 22 -12.85 -12.68 -21.56
CA GLY A 22 -12.26 -13.23 -20.32
C GLY A 22 -12.31 -12.33 -19.09
N THR A 23 -13.09 -11.24 -19.13
CA THR A 23 -12.80 -10.03 -18.34
C THR A 23 -13.12 -10.10 -16.84
N LEU A 24 -13.94 -11.03 -16.33
CA LEU A 24 -14.28 -11.04 -14.89
C LEU A 24 -13.43 -12.01 -14.05
N ALA A 25 -13.13 -13.22 -14.57
CA ALA A 25 -12.29 -14.19 -13.87
C ALA A 25 -10.83 -13.73 -13.82
N ASP A 26 -10.35 -13.15 -14.92
CA ASP A 26 -8.99 -12.64 -15.06
C ASP A 26 -8.75 -11.41 -14.17
N MET A 27 -9.71 -10.46 -14.12
CA MET A 27 -9.63 -9.31 -13.21
C MET A 27 -9.61 -9.71 -11.73
N ARG A 28 -10.39 -10.72 -11.33
CA ARG A 28 -10.37 -11.24 -9.96
C ARG A 28 -9.03 -11.89 -9.63
N PHE A 29 -8.46 -12.64 -10.56
CA PHE A 29 -7.15 -13.26 -10.39
C PHE A 29 -6.03 -12.20 -10.26
N LEU A 30 -6.03 -11.19 -11.12
CA LEU A 30 -5.10 -10.05 -11.02
C LEU A 30 -5.24 -9.29 -9.70
N ALA A 31 -6.47 -9.08 -9.22
CA ALA A 31 -6.71 -8.45 -7.92
C ALA A 31 -6.11 -9.28 -6.78
N ARG A 32 -6.26 -10.61 -6.80
CA ARG A 32 -5.65 -11.51 -5.81
C ARG A 32 -4.13 -11.50 -5.85
N ILE A 33 -3.52 -11.46 -7.04
CA ILE A 33 -2.07 -11.31 -7.17
C ILE A 33 -1.62 -9.97 -6.58
N ARG A 34 -2.32 -8.87 -6.87
CA ARG A 34 -2.00 -7.55 -6.30
C ARG A 34 -2.10 -7.54 -4.79
N GLU A 35 -3.14 -8.14 -4.23
CA GLU A 35 -3.32 -8.30 -2.78
C GLU A 35 -2.19 -9.12 -2.15
N PHE A 36 -1.80 -10.22 -2.80
CA PHE A 36 -0.68 -11.04 -2.36
C PHE A 36 0.64 -10.26 -2.40
N LEU A 37 0.94 -9.56 -3.50
CA LEU A 37 2.15 -8.74 -3.63
C LEU A 37 2.18 -7.60 -2.61
N ALA A 38 1.04 -6.96 -2.35
CA ALA A 38 0.92 -5.95 -1.30
C ALA A 38 1.24 -6.53 0.08
N THR A 39 0.77 -7.75 0.35
CA THR A 39 1.06 -8.47 1.61
C THR A 39 2.54 -8.81 1.73
N GLN A 40 3.17 -9.32 0.67
CA GLN A 40 4.61 -9.64 0.66
C GLN A 40 5.45 -8.38 0.84
N HIS A 41 5.09 -7.29 0.17
CA HIS A 41 5.77 -6.01 0.31
C HIS A 41 5.69 -5.47 1.74
N GLU A 42 4.50 -5.53 2.36
CA GLU A 42 4.32 -5.15 3.77
C GLU A 42 5.19 -6.01 4.70
N LEU A 43 5.22 -7.34 4.52
CA LEU A 43 6.09 -8.22 5.32
C LEU A 43 7.58 -7.88 5.17
N ALA A 44 8.02 -7.59 3.95
CA ALA A 44 9.40 -7.17 3.68
C ALA A 44 9.74 -5.85 4.39
N GLN A 45 8.83 -4.88 4.39
CA GLN A 45 9.00 -3.63 5.14
C GLN A 45 9.07 -3.86 6.65
N ARG A 46 8.23 -4.75 7.19
CA ARG A 46 8.28 -5.11 8.62
C ARG A 46 9.62 -5.74 8.98
N GLN A 47 10.12 -6.65 8.16
CA GLN A 47 11.44 -7.25 8.38
C GLN A 47 12.54 -6.18 8.35
N ALA A 48 12.52 -5.28 7.36
CA ALA A 48 13.50 -4.21 7.25
C ALA A 48 13.47 -3.23 8.43
N LEU A 49 12.33 -3.05 9.10
CA LEU A 49 12.23 -2.27 10.34
C LEU A 49 12.79 -3.02 11.54
N LEU A 50 12.54 -4.33 11.65
CA LEU A 50 13.10 -5.18 12.71
C LEU A 50 14.63 -5.23 12.66
N ASP A 51 15.21 -5.16 11.46
CA ASP A 51 16.66 -5.12 11.27
C ASP A 51 17.29 -3.76 11.68
N ARG A 52 16.46 -2.73 11.91
CA ARG A 52 16.89 -1.36 12.22
C ARG A 52 16.14 -0.82 13.46
N PRO A 53 16.30 -1.44 14.63
CA PRO A 53 15.53 -1.11 15.83
C PRO A 53 15.69 0.35 16.28
N TRP A 54 16.84 0.97 16.01
CA TRP A 54 17.09 2.40 16.32
C TRP A 54 16.19 3.38 15.53
N GLU A 55 15.55 2.95 14.44
CA GLU A 55 14.61 3.83 13.71
C GLU A 55 13.29 4.01 14.46
N GLU A 56 12.97 3.13 15.42
CA GLU A 56 11.79 3.28 16.29
C GLU A 56 11.90 4.50 17.21
N ASP A 57 13.11 4.87 17.62
CA ASP A 57 13.34 6.01 18.51
C ASP A 57 13.06 7.35 17.82
N LEU A 58 13.05 7.39 16.49
CA LEU A 58 12.72 8.58 15.71
C LEU A 58 11.23 8.87 15.80
N LEU A 59 10.85 10.14 15.93
CA LEU A 59 9.47 10.56 16.04
C LEU A 59 8.71 10.24 14.74
N HIS A 60 7.66 9.42 14.84
CA HIS A 60 6.87 8.96 13.70
C HIS A 60 5.40 8.70 14.07
N TRP A 61 4.51 8.80 13.08
CA TRP A 61 3.11 8.40 13.24
C TRP A 61 2.93 6.94 12.86
N ALA A 62 2.32 6.17 13.76
CA ALA A 62 2.00 4.77 13.54
C ALA A 62 0.49 4.52 13.76
N PHE A 63 -0.07 3.56 13.03
CA PHE A 63 -1.49 3.21 13.09
C PHE A 63 -1.67 1.85 13.78
N ASP A 64 -2.47 1.81 14.85
CA ASP A 64 -2.66 0.58 15.65
C ASP A 64 -3.78 -0.33 15.10
N GLY A 65 -4.51 0.14 14.08
CA GLY A 65 -5.71 -0.47 13.52
C GLY A 65 -7.00 0.28 13.84
N ARG A 66 -6.96 1.27 14.73
CA ARG A 66 -8.08 2.11 15.15
C ARG A 66 -7.75 3.59 15.06
N GLU A 67 -6.61 3.99 15.60
CA GLU A 67 -6.18 5.38 15.67
C GLU A 67 -4.68 5.54 15.34
N TRP A 68 -4.32 6.78 15.01
CA TRP A 68 -2.94 7.16 14.75
C TRP A 68 -2.30 7.64 16.03
N HIS A 69 -1.16 7.06 16.38
CA HIS A 69 -0.37 7.41 17.55
C HIS A 69 0.97 8.02 17.12
N LEU A 70 1.41 9.02 17.87
CA LEU A 70 2.77 9.54 17.77
C LEU A 70 3.69 8.65 18.62
N HIS A 71 4.73 8.10 18.00
CA HIS A 71 5.69 7.20 18.63
C HIS A 71 7.12 7.72 18.41
N GLY A 72 8.06 7.27 19.25
CA GLY A 72 9.44 7.77 19.26
C GLY A 72 9.60 9.09 20.01
N HIS A 73 10.85 9.53 20.17
CA HIS A 73 11.20 10.74 20.92
C HIS A 73 12.33 11.57 20.30
N LEU A 74 13.10 11.00 19.35
CA LEU A 74 14.18 11.70 18.66
C LEU A 74 13.62 12.43 17.45
N ALA A 75 14.05 13.66 17.23
CA ALA A 75 13.72 14.33 15.98
C ALA A 75 14.26 13.52 14.78
N PRO A 76 13.44 13.23 13.75
CA PRO A 76 13.91 12.53 12.58
C PRO A 76 15.02 13.35 11.90
N PRO A 77 16.09 12.72 11.38
CA PRO A 77 17.10 13.43 10.62
C PRO A 77 16.47 14.10 9.39
N PRO A 78 17.01 15.23 8.91
CA PRO A 78 16.43 15.97 7.78
C PRO A 78 16.35 15.15 6.48
N ASN A 79 17.04 14.01 6.42
CA ASN A 79 16.96 13.08 5.32
C ASN A 79 15.66 12.25 5.41
N ARG A 80 14.68 12.63 4.59
CA ARG A 80 13.31 12.06 4.51
C ARG A 80 13.21 10.59 4.07
N ARG A 81 14.33 9.87 3.95
CA ARG A 81 14.37 8.50 3.40
C ARG A 81 14.30 7.38 4.43
N ARG A 82 14.30 7.70 5.73
CA ARG A 82 14.14 6.68 6.78
C ARG A 82 12.67 6.58 7.14
N TYR A 83 12.09 5.43 6.85
CA TYR A 83 10.74 5.10 7.22
C TYR A 83 10.81 4.31 8.52
N SER A 84 10.44 4.93 9.63
CA SER A 84 10.27 4.27 10.94
C SER A 84 8.97 3.45 11.01
N THR A 85 8.14 3.55 9.97
CA THR A 85 6.89 2.81 9.80
C THR A 85 6.80 2.19 8.41
N THR A 86 5.98 1.14 8.27
CA THR A 86 5.62 0.59 6.95
C THR A 86 4.67 1.53 6.22
N THR A 87 4.40 1.25 4.93
CA THR A 87 3.42 2.04 4.16
C THR A 87 2.01 2.01 4.75
N SER A 88 1.67 0.98 5.54
CA SER A 88 0.39 0.89 6.24
C SER A 88 0.41 1.53 7.63
N GLY A 89 1.54 2.13 8.04
CA GLY A 89 1.69 2.77 9.35
C GLY A 89 2.09 1.82 10.48
N TRP A 90 2.54 0.59 10.17
CA TRP A 90 2.97 -0.34 11.21
C TRP A 90 4.35 0.02 11.77
N CYS A 91 4.53 -0.10 13.09
CA CYS A 91 5.84 -0.11 13.75
C CYS A 91 5.92 -1.21 14.83
N PRO A 92 7.13 -1.67 15.22
CA PRO A 92 7.31 -2.74 16.21
C PRO A 92 6.75 -2.39 17.61
N GLY A 93 7.03 -1.19 18.11
CA GLY A 93 6.67 -0.76 19.47
C GLY A 93 5.17 -0.71 19.75
N LEU A 94 4.38 -0.33 18.76
CA LEU A 94 2.92 -0.18 18.91
C LEU A 94 2.22 -1.52 19.16
N ARG A 95 2.76 -2.62 18.60
CA ARG A 95 2.24 -3.98 18.87
C ARG A 95 2.45 -4.39 20.32
N VAL A 96 3.62 -4.10 20.89
CA VAL A 96 3.94 -4.41 22.28
C VAL A 96 3.02 -3.62 23.23
N ALA A 97 2.78 -2.34 22.92
CA ALA A 97 1.84 -1.50 23.66
C ALA A 97 0.42 -2.07 23.63
N ARG A 98 -0.08 -2.51 22.45
CA ARG A 98 -1.41 -3.13 22.32
C ARG A 98 -1.53 -4.43 23.10
N SER A 99 -0.54 -5.33 22.98
CA SER A 99 -0.57 -6.60 23.73
C SER A 99 -0.63 -6.38 25.24
N ARG A 100 0.04 -5.33 25.76
CA ARG A 100 -0.07 -4.94 27.18
C ARG A 100 -1.44 -4.35 27.53
N ALA A 101 -1.98 -3.49 26.68
CA ALA A 101 -3.29 -2.88 26.91
C ALA A 101 -4.43 -3.92 26.92
N ASP A 102 -4.38 -4.89 26.00
CA ASP A 102 -5.36 -5.98 25.94
C ASP A 102 -5.26 -6.89 27.19
N ASP A 103 -4.05 -7.20 27.66
CA ASP A 103 -3.82 -7.99 28.89
C ASP A 103 -4.38 -7.31 30.15
N VAL A 104 -4.12 -6.01 30.31
CA VAL A 104 -4.69 -5.20 31.41
C VAL A 104 -6.23 -5.25 31.37
N ARG A 105 -6.82 -5.07 30.19
CA ARG A 105 -8.29 -5.06 30.03
C ARG A 105 -8.94 -6.42 30.31
N LEU A 106 -8.26 -7.53 29.98
CA LEU A 106 -8.75 -8.87 30.29
C LEU A 106 -8.71 -9.14 31.80
N ARG A 107 -7.67 -8.64 32.49
CA ARG A 107 -7.53 -8.77 33.94
C ARG A 107 -8.59 -7.97 34.72
N GLU A 108 -8.99 -6.80 34.22
CA GLU A 108 -10.01 -5.95 34.87
C GLU A 108 -11.44 -6.49 34.72
N ASN A 109 -11.70 -7.38 33.75
CA ASN A 109 -13.02 -7.97 33.50
C ASN A 109 -13.16 -9.41 34.04
N SER A 110 -12.19 -9.89 34.84
CA SER A 110 -12.21 -11.21 35.49
C SER A 110 -12.54 -11.08 36.97
#